data_AF-A0A1G0KXV3-F1
#
_entry.id   AF-A0A1G0KXV3-F1
#
_cell.length_a   1.000
_cell.length_b   1.000
_cell.length_c   1.000
_cell.angle_alpha   90.00
_cell.angle_beta   90.00
_cell.angle_gamma   90.00
#
_symmetry.space_group_name_H-M   'P 1'
#
loop_
_entity.id
_entity.type
_entity.pdbx_description
1 polymer ?
#
loop_
_entity_poly.entity_id
_entity_poly.type
_entity_poly.pdbx_seq_one_letter_code
_entity_poly.pdbx_strand_id
1 'polypeptide(L)'
;MLTALHLAWHIRYRLDKYDRMFCDVRSTFWFDVILWPLLLLKPDNLIHPKFSEGFWSKGRAQAEREQDRLAANPPPCSAMIRYVPEHDEAGQCNSEFVFNAEGVEAIMAKRLAELPADQHGRYPGILNWLRRRDTSRPDPADVPAVWNGLFHNVAVGMLNRQLGQVKCGDCAVIVPWDEIVLDSTGLNMKISGWSYTVWQCPQKHKLLTKDAFHFHLRSAA
;
A
#
# COMPACT_ATOMS: atom_id res chain seq x y z
N MET A 1 -2.74 40.21 14.09
CA MET A 1 -2.16 40.40 12.74
C MET A 1 -0.86 39.63 12.54
N LEU A 2 0.13 39.72 13.43
CA LEU A 2 1.40 38.99 13.33
C LEU A 2 1.23 37.46 13.19
N THR A 3 0.33 36.85 13.96
CA THR A 3 0.06 35.39 13.87
C THR A 3 -0.44 34.96 12.50
N ALA A 4 -1.38 35.72 11.92
CA ALA A 4 -1.92 35.42 10.59
C ALA A 4 -0.85 35.56 9.49
N LEU A 5 0.03 36.58 9.58
CA LEU A 5 1.15 36.76 8.67
C LEU A 5 2.19 35.63 8.79
N HIS A 6 2.47 35.19 10.02
CA HIS A 6 3.39 34.08 10.27
C HIS A 6 2.84 32.75 9.72
N LEU A 7 1.56 32.46 9.97
CA LEU A 7 0.89 31.27 9.44
C LEU A 7 0.81 31.32 7.90
N ALA A 8 0.52 32.49 7.31
CA ALA A 8 0.52 32.66 5.86
C ALA A 8 1.92 32.43 5.24
N TRP A 9 2.99 32.88 5.93
CA TRP A 9 4.37 32.58 5.53
C TRP A 9 4.65 31.07 5.57
N HIS A 10 4.24 30.37 6.63
CA HIS A 10 4.34 28.91 6.71
C HIS A 10 3.58 28.23 5.57
N ILE A 11 2.36 28.67 5.26
CA ILE A 11 1.57 28.09 4.17
C ILE A 11 2.26 28.26 2.82
N ARG A 12 2.84 29.44 2.58
CA ARG A 12 3.48 29.75 1.30
C ARG A 12 4.78 28.96 1.11
N TYR A 13 5.62 28.87 2.14
CA TYR A 13 7.01 28.41 2.01
C TYR A 13 7.31 27.03 2.61
N ARG A 14 6.49 26.52 3.53
CA ARG A 14 6.70 25.21 4.17
C ARG A 14 5.80 24.11 3.64
N LEU A 15 4.60 24.43 3.13
CA LEU A 15 3.69 23.44 2.55
C LEU A 15 4.07 23.14 1.11
N ASP A 16 4.34 21.88 0.83
CA ASP A 16 4.57 21.39 -0.52
C ASP A 16 3.26 21.15 -1.28
N LYS A 17 3.36 20.65 -2.52
CA LYS A 17 2.17 20.39 -3.36
C LYS A 17 1.23 19.33 -2.75
N TYR A 18 1.76 18.36 -2.02
CA TYR A 18 0.99 17.26 -1.45
C TYR A 18 0.27 17.70 -0.18
N ASP A 19 0.95 18.48 0.67
CA ASP A 19 0.32 19.01 1.88
C ASP A 19 -0.87 19.91 1.54
N ARG A 20 -0.76 20.70 0.46
CA ARG A 20 -1.89 21.53 -0.01
C ARG A 20 -3.06 20.72 -0.56
N MET A 21 -2.78 19.51 -1.05
CA MET A 21 -3.79 18.64 -1.65
C MET A 21 -4.51 17.78 -0.60
N PHE A 22 -3.80 17.33 0.43
CA PHE A 22 -4.30 16.33 1.38
C PHE A 22 -4.47 16.82 2.82
N CYS A 23 -3.89 17.95 3.20
CA CYS A 23 -4.09 18.56 4.51
C CYS A 23 -5.20 19.61 4.49
N ASP A 24 -5.89 19.78 5.62
CA ASP A 24 -6.97 20.77 5.79
C ASP A 24 -6.42 22.18 6.08
N VAL A 25 -5.55 22.67 5.19
CA VAL A 25 -4.79 23.92 5.36
C VAL A 25 -5.71 25.11 5.70
N ARG A 26 -6.84 25.22 5.01
CA ARG A 26 -7.79 26.33 5.19
C ARG A 26 -8.45 26.30 6.56
N SER A 27 -8.89 25.13 7.01
CA SER A 27 -9.56 24.96 8.29
C SER A 27 -8.58 25.20 9.43
N THR A 28 -7.41 24.55 9.40
CA THR A 28 -6.35 24.73 10.41
C THR A 28 -5.90 26.19 10.51
N PHE A 29 -5.73 26.88 9.37
CA PHE A 29 -5.39 28.31 9.37
C PHE A 29 -6.40 29.17 10.13
N TRP A 30 -7.70 29.01 9.87
CA TRP A 30 -8.72 29.79 10.56
C TRP A 30 -8.81 29.44 12.04
N PHE A 31 -8.71 28.15 12.40
CA PHE A 31 -8.68 27.73 13.80
C PHE A 31 -7.49 28.35 14.54
N ASP A 32 -6.28 28.31 13.98
CA ASP A 32 -5.09 28.86 14.62
C ASP A 32 -5.13 30.40 14.71
N VAL A 33 -5.71 31.08 13.72
CA VAL A 33 -5.90 32.54 13.73
C VAL A 33 -6.95 32.98 14.75
N ILE A 34 -8.02 32.21 14.96
CA ILE A 34 -9.08 32.56 15.92
C ILE A 34 -8.68 32.17 17.35
N LEU A 35 -8.08 30.99 17.52
CA LEU A 35 -7.75 30.41 18.84
C LEU A 35 -6.32 30.72 19.31
N TRP A 36 -5.60 31.61 18.63
CA TRP A 36 -4.23 31.98 18.97
C TRP A 36 -3.99 32.34 20.45
N PRO A 37 -4.91 33.00 21.19
CA PRO A 37 -4.67 33.33 22.60
C PRO A 37 -4.61 32.08 23.48
N LEU A 38 -5.36 31.04 23.11
CA LEU A 38 -5.36 29.75 23.80
C LEU A 38 -4.13 28.92 23.46
N LEU A 39 -3.60 29.07 22.24
CA LEU A 39 -2.37 28.41 21.79
C LEU A 39 -1.11 28.93 22.48
N LEU A 40 -1.16 30.08 23.17
CA LEU A 40 -0.04 30.56 24.01
C LEU A 40 0.27 29.61 25.19
N LEU A 41 -0.70 28.77 25.59
CA LEU A 41 -0.49 27.72 26.60
C LEU A 41 0.33 26.54 26.05
N LYS A 42 0.42 26.39 24.72
CA LYS A 42 1.23 25.39 24.01
C LYS A 42 1.90 26.02 22.79
N PRO A 43 3.01 26.76 22.99
CA PRO A 43 3.60 27.63 21.96
C PRO A 43 4.14 26.88 20.74
N ASP A 44 4.43 25.59 20.87
CA ASP A 44 4.93 24.75 19.76
C ASP A 44 4.01 24.78 18.54
N ASN A 45 2.70 24.86 18.74
CA ASN A 45 1.74 24.91 17.62
C ASN A 45 1.76 26.26 16.87
N LEU A 46 2.23 27.34 17.51
CA LEU A 46 2.37 28.65 16.89
C LEU A 46 3.72 28.81 16.16
N ILE A 47 4.78 28.17 16.68
CA ILE A 47 6.14 28.19 16.11
C ILE A 47 6.27 27.18 14.96
N HIS A 48 5.61 26.02 15.11
CA HIS A 48 5.61 24.93 14.14
C HIS A 48 4.17 24.47 13.89
N PRO A 49 3.38 25.24 13.10
CA PRO A 49 2.00 24.88 12.81
C PRO A 49 1.96 23.51 12.12
N LYS A 50 1.28 22.57 12.78
CA LYS A 50 1.01 21.24 12.23
C LYS A 50 -0.32 21.29 11.50
N PHE A 51 -0.27 21.34 10.18
CA PHE A 51 -1.45 21.21 9.35
C PHE A 51 -1.96 19.77 9.46
N SER A 52 -3.12 19.60 10.08
CA SER A 52 -3.70 18.28 10.25
C SER A 52 -4.17 17.75 8.91
N GLU A 53 -3.75 16.54 8.58
CA GLU A 53 -4.45 15.74 7.59
C GLU A 53 -5.82 15.36 8.15
N GLY A 54 -6.84 15.38 7.31
CA GLY A 54 -8.16 14.88 7.68
C GLY A 54 -8.05 13.42 8.12
N PHE A 55 -8.96 12.96 8.97
CA PHE A 55 -8.97 11.58 9.47
C PHE A 55 -8.86 10.54 8.34
N TRP A 56 -9.49 10.82 7.19
CA TRP A 56 -9.50 9.98 5.99
C TRP A 56 -8.31 10.16 5.03
N SER A 57 -7.49 11.20 5.22
CA SER A 57 -6.30 11.51 4.42
C SER A 57 -4.99 11.39 5.19
N LYS A 58 -5.04 10.95 6.45
CA LYS A 58 -3.85 10.78 7.30
C LYS A 58 -2.83 9.84 6.63
N GLY A 59 -1.60 10.30 6.50
CA GLY A 59 -0.48 9.63 5.84
C GLY A 59 -0.47 9.73 4.31
N ARG A 60 -1.52 10.26 3.65
CA ARG A 60 -1.59 10.29 2.19
C ARG A 60 -0.57 11.23 1.56
N ALA A 61 -0.33 12.40 2.15
CA ALA A 61 0.66 13.33 1.60
C ALA A 61 2.07 12.70 1.60
N GLN A 62 2.41 12.01 2.69
CA GLN A 62 3.68 11.29 2.80
C GLN A 62 3.76 10.09 1.86
N ALA A 63 2.68 9.32 1.73
CA ALA A 63 2.64 8.19 0.80
C ALA A 63 2.83 8.64 -0.66
N GLU A 64 2.15 9.71 -1.09
CA GLU A 64 2.29 10.26 -2.44
C GLU A 64 3.67 10.87 -2.70
N ARG A 65 4.27 11.54 -1.71
CA ARG A 65 5.66 12.01 -1.77
C ARG A 65 6.62 10.85 -2.01
N GLU A 66 6.48 9.78 -1.23
CA GLU A 66 7.34 8.61 -1.34
C GLU A 66 7.13 7.91 -2.68
N GLN A 67 5.91 7.85 -3.17
CA GLN A 67 5.60 7.27 -4.46
C GLN A 67 6.24 8.03 -5.63
N ASP A 68 6.16 9.35 -5.65
CA ASP A 68 6.81 10.16 -6.67
C ASP A 68 8.35 10.08 -6.55
N ARG A 69 8.90 9.98 -5.33
CA ARG A 69 10.33 9.73 -5.09
C ARG A 69 10.79 8.40 -5.70
N LEU A 70 10.02 7.33 -5.46
CA LEU A 70 10.29 5.99 -6.01
C LEU A 70 10.13 5.96 -7.53
N ALA A 71 9.18 6.72 -8.09
CA ALA A 71 9.02 6.82 -9.54
C ALA A 71 10.22 7.52 -10.21
N ALA A 72 10.77 8.56 -9.57
CA ALA A 72 11.94 9.26 -10.06
C ALA A 72 13.22 8.44 -9.92
N ASN A 73 13.42 7.82 -8.75
CA ASN A 73 14.61 7.05 -8.39
C ASN A 73 14.22 5.70 -7.79
N PRO A 74 13.80 4.72 -8.63
CA PRO A 74 13.43 3.42 -8.12
C PRO A 74 14.67 2.68 -7.61
N PRO A 75 14.54 1.84 -6.57
CA PRO A 75 15.66 1.00 -6.13
C PRO A 75 16.06 0.01 -7.23
N PRO A 76 17.27 -0.56 -7.18
CA PRO A 76 17.66 -1.60 -8.12
C PRO A 76 16.69 -2.79 -8.10
N CYS A 77 16.37 -3.34 -9.27
CA CYS A 77 15.63 -4.59 -9.40
C CYS A 77 16.61 -5.72 -9.76
N SER A 78 16.33 -6.96 -9.36
CA SER A 78 17.13 -8.15 -9.72
C SER A 78 16.29 -9.17 -10.47
N ALA A 79 16.88 -10.32 -10.84
CA ALA A 79 16.16 -11.41 -11.52
C ALA A 79 14.99 -11.96 -10.69
N MET A 80 15.07 -11.88 -9.37
CA MET A 80 14.06 -12.34 -8.43
C MET A 80 13.56 -11.15 -7.61
N ILE A 81 12.28 -11.11 -7.30
CA ILE A 81 11.72 -10.10 -6.40
C ILE A 81 11.17 -10.76 -5.15
N ARG A 82 11.32 -10.07 -4.02
CA ARG A 82 10.77 -10.49 -2.74
C ARG A 82 9.62 -9.57 -2.36
N TYR A 83 8.46 -10.15 -2.15
CA TYR A 83 7.26 -9.47 -1.72
C TYR A 83 6.88 -9.97 -0.33
N VAL A 84 6.78 -9.03 0.61
CA VAL A 84 6.36 -9.29 1.99
C VAL A 84 5.14 -8.39 2.26
N PRO A 85 3.91 -8.90 2.12
CA PRO A 85 2.71 -8.13 2.42
C PRO A 85 2.71 -7.69 3.88
N GLU A 86 2.72 -6.39 4.16
CA GLU A 86 2.57 -5.89 5.54
C GLU A 86 1.17 -6.21 6.09
N HIS A 87 0.15 -6.02 5.26
CA HIS A 87 -1.25 -6.29 5.56
C HIS A 87 -1.95 -6.83 4.30
N ASP A 88 -2.89 -7.73 4.49
CA ASP A 88 -3.90 -8.15 3.51
C ASP A 88 -5.30 -7.77 4.00
N GLU A 89 -6.33 -8.15 3.25
CA GLU A 89 -7.72 -7.77 3.55
C GLU A 89 -8.26 -8.42 4.83
N ALA A 90 -7.59 -9.46 5.34
CA ALA A 90 -7.89 -10.10 6.63
C ALA A 90 -6.94 -9.68 7.77
N GLY A 91 -6.10 -8.67 7.56
CA GLY A 91 -5.21 -8.11 8.58
C GLY A 91 -3.72 -8.39 8.33
N GLN A 92 -2.93 -8.50 9.39
CA GLN A 92 -1.48 -8.70 9.27
C GLN A 92 -1.14 -9.98 8.52
N CYS A 93 -0.11 -9.92 7.68
CA CYS A 93 0.42 -11.04 6.94
C CYS A 93 1.93 -11.12 7.18
N ASN A 94 2.43 -12.32 7.45
CA ASN A 94 3.85 -12.54 7.78
C ASN A 94 4.55 -13.43 6.74
N SER A 95 3.86 -13.77 5.65
CA SER A 95 4.42 -14.65 4.63
C SER A 95 5.33 -13.90 3.68
N GLU A 96 6.29 -14.62 3.10
CA GLU A 96 7.25 -14.08 2.15
C GLU A 96 7.07 -14.78 0.81
N PHE A 97 7.05 -14.00 -0.26
CA PHE A 97 6.88 -14.48 -1.62
C PHE A 97 8.09 -14.10 -2.45
N VAL A 98 8.70 -15.07 -3.12
CA VAL A 98 9.81 -14.83 -4.04
C VAL A 98 9.38 -15.21 -5.45
N PHE A 99 9.41 -14.23 -6.35
CA PHE A 99 8.92 -14.37 -7.71
C PHE A 99 10.03 -14.08 -8.72
N ASN A 100 9.98 -14.73 -9.89
CA ASN A 100 10.80 -14.31 -11.02
C ASN A 100 10.28 -12.97 -11.56
N ALA A 101 11.16 -11.97 -11.66
CA ALA A 101 10.82 -10.61 -12.08
C ALA A 101 10.26 -10.55 -13.52
N GLU A 102 10.72 -11.41 -14.42
CA GLU A 102 10.23 -11.52 -15.80
C GLU A 102 8.79 -12.06 -15.84
N GLY A 103 8.49 -13.08 -15.04
CA GLY A 103 7.13 -13.63 -14.94
C GLY A 103 6.13 -12.60 -14.39
N VAL A 104 6.58 -11.81 -13.40
CA VAL A 104 5.81 -10.70 -12.83
C VAL A 104 5.58 -9.62 -13.89
N GLU A 105 6.62 -9.23 -14.62
CA GLU A 105 6.53 -8.24 -15.71
C GLU A 105 5.48 -8.68 -16.73
N ALA A 106 5.52 -9.93 -17.18
CA ALA A 106 4.58 -10.46 -18.18
C ALA A 106 3.12 -10.39 -17.71
N ILE A 107 2.84 -10.78 -16.46
CA ILE A 107 1.48 -10.72 -15.90
C ILE A 107 1.01 -9.28 -15.74
N MET A 108 1.89 -8.41 -15.24
CA MET A 108 1.57 -7.00 -15.05
C MET A 108 1.33 -6.29 -16.39
N ALA A 109 2.16 -6.56 -17.40
CA ALA A 109 2.02 -5.97 -18.73
C ALA A 109 0.71 -6.40 -19.39
N LYS A 110 0.35 -7.69 -19.27
CA LYS A 110 -0.95 -8.18 -19.77
C LYS A 110 -2.11 -7.49 -19.08
N ARG A 111 -2.09 -7.39 -17.75
CA ARG A 111 -3.17 -6.76 -16.98
C ARG A 111 -3.29 -5.26 -17.29
N LEU A 112 -2.17 -4.57 -17.49
CA LEU A 112 -2.18 -3.15 -17.85
C LEU A 112 -2.79 -2.93 -19.24
N ALA A 113 -2.53 -3.84 -20.19
CA ALA A 113 -3.10 -3.76 -21.53
C ALA A 113 -4.63 -3.97 -21.56
N GLU A 114 -5.17 -4.70 -20.59
CA GLU A 114 -6.61 -4.93 -20.42
C GLU A 114 -7.33 -3.77 -19.71
N LEU A 115 -6.59 -2.92 -18.99
CA LEU A 115 -7.14 -1.80 -18.23
C LEU A 115 -7.27 -0.53 -19.09
N PRO A 116 -8.38 0.23 -18.97
CA PRO A 116 -8.48 1.58 -19.49
C PRO A 116 -7.35 2.50 -18.97
N ALA A 117 -6.91 3.46 -19.79
CA ALA A 117 -5.76 4.33 -19.48
C ALA A 117 -5.93 5.15 -18.18
N ASP A 118 -7.15 5.57 -17.86
CA ASP A 118 -7.52 6.25 -16.62
C ASP A 118 -7.39 5.35 -15.38
N GLN A 119 -7.38 4.02 -15.57
CA GLN A 119 -7.24 3.02 -14.52
C GLN A 119 -5.81 2.45 -14.42
N HIS A 120 -4.89 2.89 -15.29
CA HIS A 120 -3.48 2.47 -15.24
C HIS A 120 -2.81 2.89 -13.93
N GLY A 121 -3.29 3.97 -13.32
CA GLY A 121 -2.82 4.45 -12.03
C GLY A 121 -1.29 4.48 -11.96
N ARG A 122 -0.73 3.64 -11.10
CA ARG A 122 0.71 3.60 -10.78
C ARG A 122 1.43 2.35 -11.30
N TYR A 123 0.71 1.46 -12.00
CA TYR A 123 1.27 0.24 -12.62
C TYR A 123 2.45 0.52 -13.59
N PRO A 124 2.44 1.59 -14.41
CA PRO A 124 3.56 1.87 -15.31
C PRO A 124 4.91 2.08 -14.58
N GLY A 125 4.90 2.66 -13.39
CA GLY A 125 6.11 2.87 -12.59
C GLY A 125 6.74 1.55 -12.13
N ILE A 126 5.90 0.61 -11.67
CA ILE A 126 6.35 -0.72 -11.23
C ILE A 126 6.87 -1.52 -12.44
N LEU A 127 6.20 -1.45 -13.59
CA LEU A 127 6.68 -2.09 -14.82
C LEU A 127 8.04 -1.54 -15.27
N ASN A 128 8.23 -0.23 -15.21
CA ASN A 128 9.52 0.39 -15.53
C ASN A 128 10.63 -0.07 -14.57
N TRP A 129 10.31 -0.29 -13.30
CA TRP A 129 11.24 -0.86 -12.34
C TRP A 129 11.63 -2.31 -12.69
N LEU A 130 10.66 -3.17 -12.99
CA LEU A 130 10.89 -4.56 -13.40
C LEU A 130 11.71 -4.69 -14.69
N ARG A 131 11.50 -3.78 -15.65
CA ARG A 131 12.26 -3.71 -16.91
C ARG A 131 13.73 -3.34 -16.72
N ARG A 132 14.06 -2.68 -15.61
CA ARG A 132 15.44 -2.33 -15.23
C ARG A 132 16.13 -3.42 -14.41
N ARG A 133 15.57 -4.65 -14.38
CA ARG A 133 16.17 -5.77 -13.65
C ARG A 133 17.60 -6.04 -14.10
N ASP A 134 18.46 -6.26 -13.12
CA ASP A 134 19.81 -6.74 -13.33
C ASP A 134 19.85 -8.25 -13.06
N THR A 135 20.00 -9.04 -14.13
CA THR A 135 20.04 -10.50 -14.04
C THR A 135 21.34 -11.04 -13.46
N SER A 136 22.38 -10.22 -13.33
CA SER A 136 23.64 -10.62 -12.71
C SER A 136 23.57 -10.68 -11.19
N ARG A 137 22.54 -10.09 -10.58
CA ARG A 137 22.36 -10.05 -9.13
C ARG A 137 21.59 -11.28 -8.63
N PRO A 138 22.21 -12.11 -7.77
CA PRO A 138 21.58 -13.34 -7.29
C PRO A 138 20.51 -13.08 -6.22
N ASP A 139 20.67 -12.01 -5.44
CA ASP A 139 19.79 -11.72 -4.32
C ASP A 139 18.44 -11.14 -4.79
N PRO A 140 17.31 -11.61 -4.22
CA PRO A 140 16.01 -11.03 -4.52
C PRO A 140 15.95 -9.54 -4.16
N ALA A 141 15.37 -8.73 -5.05
CA ALA A 141 15.09 -7.33 -4.79
C ALA A 141 13.75 -7.17 -4.07
N ASP A 142 13.73 -6.39 -2.98
CA ASP A 142 12.51 -6.15 -2.22
C ASP A 142 11.54 -5.25 -3.00
N VAL A 143 10.27 -5.63 -3.02
CA VAL A 143 9.20 -4.75 -3.48
C VAL A 143 9.08 -3.58 -2.48
N PRO A 144 9.19 -2.32 -2.95
CA PRO A 144 9.01 -1.16 -2.08
C PRO A 144 7.67 -1.18 -1.34
N ALA A 145 7.68 -0.86 -0.05
CA ALA A 145 6.50 -0.92 0.81
C ALA A 145 5.30 -0.10 0.29
N VAL A 146 5.57 1.06 -0.35
CA VAL A 146 4.53 1.91 -0.96
C VAL A 146 3.76 1.21 -2.08
N TRP A 147 4.34 0.19 -2.69
CA TRP A 147 3.68 -0.61 -3.72
C TRP A 147 2.97 -1.84 -3.17
N ASN A 148 3.05 -2.15 -1.86
CA ASN A 148 2.48 -3.37 -1.28
C ASN A 148 1.00 -3.57 -1.66
N GLY A 149 0.17 -2.55 -1.52
CA GLY A 149 -1.26 -2.64 -1.86
C GLY A 149 -1.53 -2.91 -3.35
N LEU A 150 -0.73 -2.32 -4.24
CA LEU A 150 -0.83 -2.57 -5.69
C LEU A 150 -0.31 -3.95 -6.06
N PHE A 151 0.79 -4.36 -5.42
CA PHE A 151 1.49 -5.60 -5.67
C PHE A 151 0.72 -6.82 -5.14
N HIS A 152 -0.14 -6.64 -4.14
CA HIS A 152 -1.03 -7.67 -3.62
C HIS A 152 -1.80 -8.40 -4.73
N ASN A 153 -2.41 -7.64 -5.66
CA ASN A 153 -3.17 -8.20 -6.78
C ASN A 153 -2.29 -8.96 -7.79
N VAL A 154 -1.00 -8.61 -7.87
CA VAL A 154 -0.01 -9.30 -8.70
C VAL A 154 0.40 -10.61 -8.04
N ALA A 155 0.67 -10.59 -6.73
CA ALA A 155 0.98 -11.78 -5.93
C ALA A 155 -0.16 -12.81 -5.99
N VAL A 156 -1.42 -12.39 -5.86
CA VAL A 156 -2.59 -13.26 -6.10
C VAL A 156 -2.56 -13.88 -7.50
N GLY A 157 -2.24 -13.08 -8.52
CA GLY A 157 -2.11 -13.56 -9.89
C GLY A 157 -0.97 -14.58 -10.09
N MET A 158 0.12 -14.44 -9.34
CA MET A 158 1.23 -15.41 -9.32
C MET A 158 0.83 -16.70 -8.60
N LEU A 159 0.17 -16.58 -7.45
CA LEU A 159 -0.34 -17.71 -6.66
C LEU A 159 -1.32 -18.58 -7.44
N ASN A 160 -2.28 -17.95 -8.13
CA ASN A 160 -3.25 -18.66 -8.97
C ASN A 160 -2.61 -19.46 -10.13
N ARG A 161 -1.38 -19.12 -10.51
CA ARG A 161 -0.61 -19.79 -11.57
C ARG A 161 0.48 -20.71 -11.02
N GLN A 162 0.56 -20.87 -9.70
CA GLN A 162 1.59 -21.65 -9.02
C GLN A 162 3.01 -21.20 -9.39
N LEU A 163 3.21 -19.88 -9.50
CA LEU A 163 4.49 -19.28 -9.89
C LEU A 163 5.21 -18.67 -8.69
N GLY A 164 6.49 -19.01 -8.53
CA GLY A 164 7.36 -18.50 -7.47
C GLY A 164 7.54 -19.46 -6.30
N GLN A 165 8.09 -18.94 -5.21
CA GLN A 165 8.27 -19.63 -3.94
C GLN A 165 7.50 -18.89 -2.86
N VAL A 166 6.86 -19.65 -1.98
CA VAL A 166 6.10 -19.10 -0.85
C VAL A 166 6.71 -19.63 0.44
N LYS A 167 7.08 -18.73 1.35
CA LYS A 167 7.52 -19.06 2.69
C LYS A 167 6.46 -18.62 3.68
N CYS A 168 5.98 -19.57 4.48
CA CYS A 168 5.04 -19.27 5.55
C CYS A 168 5.77 -18.52 6.68
N GLY A 169 5.24 -17.38 7.11
CA GLY A 169 5.81 -16.60 8.21
C GLY A 169 5.83 -17.36 9.54
N ASP A 170 4.75 -18.09 9.82
CA ASP A 170 4.57 -18.78 11.10
C ASP A 170 5.36 -20.09 11.16
N CYS A 171 5.40 -20.86 10.08
CA CYS A 171 6.20 -22.09 10.02
C CYS A 171 7.68 -21.82 9.74
N ALA A 172 8.03 -20.64 9.19
CA ALA A 172 9.34 -20.28 8.69
C ALA A 172 9.92 -21.23 7.61
N VAL A 173 9.07 -22.02 6.93
CA VAL A 173 9.47 -22.97 5.87
C VAL A 173 8.88 -22.57 4.51
N ILE A 174 9.59 -22.98 3.45
CA ILE A 174 9.07 -22.90 2.08
C ILE A 174 7.98 -23.95 1.93
N VAL A 175 6.81 -23.53 1.45
CA VAL A 175 5.64 -24.38 1.27
C VAL A 175 5.60 -24.90 -0.17
N PRO A 176 5.57 -26.22 -0.41
CA PRO A 176 5.36 -26.79 -1.73
C PRO A 176 4.00 -26.41 -2.31
N TRP A 177 3.93 -26.17 -3.63
CA TRP A 177 2.71 -25.69 -4.30
C TRP A 177 1.53 -26.66 -4.19
N ASP A 178 1.81 -27.95 -4.22
CA ASP A 178 0.84 -29.03 -4.11
C ASP A 178 0.23 -29.15 -2.71
N GLU A 179 0.87 -28.56 -1.71
CA GLU A 179 0.37 -28.53 -0.33
C GLU A 179 -0.32 -27.21 0.05
N ILE A 180 -0.30 -26.20 -0.83
CA ILE A 180 -1.01 -24.94 -0.60
C ILE A 180 -2.51 -25.18 -0.81
N VAL A 181 -3.28 -24.97 0.25
CA VAL A 181 -4.74 -25.16 0.24
C VAL A 181 -5.42 -23.81 -0.01
N LEU A 182 -6.38 -23.80 -0.93
CA LEU A 182 -7.27 -22.68 -1.15
C LEU A 182 -8.55 -22.87 -0.33
N ASP A 183 -8.72 -22.08 0.73
CA ASP A 183 -9.95 -22.04 1.51
C ASP A 183 -10.81 -20.87 1.03
N SER A 184 -11.85 -21.20 0.26
CA SER A 184 -12.88 -20.25 -0.19
C SER A 184 -14.14 -20.30 0.68
N THR A 185 -14.15 -21.12 1.73
CA THR A 185 -15.29 -21.26 2.63
C THR A 185 -15.20 -20.16 3.68
N GLY A 186 -15.98 -19.09 3.49
CA GLY A 186 -16.11 -17.94 4.39
C GLY A 186 -16.69 -18.22 5.80
N LEU A 187 -16.34 -19.35 6.42
CA LEU A 187 -16.87 -19.82 7.70
C LEU A 187 -16.03 -19.40 8.91
N ASN A 188 -14.81 -18.86 8.70
CA ASN A 188 -13.88 -18.58 9.81
C ASN A 188 -13.65 -17.10 10.13
N MET A 189 -14.25 -16.15 9.39
CA MET A 189 -14.19 -14.73 9.76
C MET A 189 -15.55 -14.22 10.24
N LYS A 190 -15.60 -13.91 11.53
CA LYS A 190 -16.72 -13.42 12.34
C LYS A 190 -17.32 -12.05 11.91
N ILE A 191 -17.08 -11.59 10.69
CA ILE A 191 -17.58 -10.30 10.21
C ILE A 191 -18.67 -10.58 9.17
N SER A 192 -19.92 -10.46 9.62
CA SER A 192 -21.12 -10.64 8.79
C SER A 192 -20.99 -9.88 7.46
N GLY A 193 -21.08 -10.59 6.33
CA GLY A 193 -21.16 -10.02 4.97
C GLY A 193 -19.89 -10.07 4.10
N TRP A 194 -18.73 -10.48 4.64
CA TRP A 194 -17.47 -10.56 3.90
C TRP A 194 -17.06 -12.02 3.66
N SER A 195 -16.76 -12.37 2.41
CA SER A 195 -16.15 -13.65 2.05
C SER A 195 -14.78 -13.41 1.43
N TYR A 196 -13.77 -14.09 1.96
CA TYR A 196 -12.41 -14.03 1.47
C TYR A 196 -11.96 -15.39 0.94
N THR A 197 -11.13 -15.36 -0.08
CA THR A 197 -10.28 -16.48 -0.50
C THR A 197 -8.98 -16.43 0.27
N VAL A 198 -8.67 -17.50 0.99
CA VAL A 198 -7.47 -17.61 1.83
C VAL A 198 -6.57 -18.69 1.27
N TRP A 199 -5.33 -18.35 0.94
CA TRP A 199 -4.27 -19.33 0.68
C TRP A 199 -3.66 -19.74 2.01
N GLN A 200 -3.58 -21.04 2.27
CA GLN A 200 -3.10 -21.59 3.53
C GLN A 200 -1.94 -22.56 3.31
N CYS A 201 -1.03 -22.60 4.27
CA CYS A 201 0.00 -23.65 4.33
C CYS A 201 -0.61 -24.97 4.87
N PRO A 202 0.15 -26.09 4.89
CA PRO A 202 -0.34 -27.39 5.36
C PRO A 202 -0.79 -27.36 6.83
N GLN A 203 -0.19 -26.47 7.62
CA GLN A 203 -0.54 -26.24 9.03
C GLN A 203 -1.72 -25.27 9.20
N LYS A 204 -2.41 -24.90 8.11
CA LYS A 204 -3.54 -23.96 8.06
C LYS A 204 -3.20 -22.51 8.44
N HIS A 205 -1.92 -22.13 8.45
CA HIS A 205 -1.53 -20.73 8.62
C HIS A 205 -1.83 -19.93 7.35
N LYS A 206 -2.25 -18.68 7.52
CA LYS A 206 -2.58 -17.77 6.44
C LYS A 206 -1.32 -17.37 5.66
N LEU A 207 -1.33 -17.61 4.35
CA LEU A 207 -0.28 -17.16 3.43
C LEU A 207 -0.64 -15.83 2.81
N LEU A 208 -1.84 -15.71 2.26
CA LEU A 208 -2.38 -14.49 1.68
C LEU A 208 -3.91 -14.57 1.71
N THR A 209 -4.58 -13.42 1.75
CA THR A 209 -6.04 -13.36 1.63
C THR A 209 -6.45 -12.36 0.55
N LYS A 210 -7.48 -12.71 -0.22
CA LYS A 210 -8.12 -11.81 -1.20
C LYS A 210 -9.65 -11.88 -1.13
N ASP A 211 -10.32 -10.75 -1.31
CA ASP A 211 -11.74 -10.51 -1.25
C ASP A 211 -12.38 -11.30 -2.38
N ALA A 212 -13.26 -12.22 -1.99
CA ALA A 212 -14.04 -12.99 -2.95
C ALA A 212 -15.35 -12.24 -3.27
N PHE A 213 -16.12 -11.87 -2.26
CA PHE A 213 -17.42 -11.19 -2.43
C PHE A 213 -17.83 -10.36 -1.20
N HIS A 214 -18.48 -9.22 -1.46
CA HIS A 214 -19.14 -8.40 -0.45
C HIS A 214 -20.67 -8.48 -0.63
N PHE A 215 -21.39 -8.97 0.39
CA PHE A 215 -22.86 -8.95 0.39
C PHE A 215 -23.37 -7.70 1.13
N HIS A 216 -23.92 -6.74 0.40
CA HIS A 216 -24.77 -5.72 1.01
C HIS A 216 -26.16 -6.31 1.29
N LEU A 217 -26.34 -6.87 2.48
CA LEU A 217 -27.69 -7.15 2.98
C LEU A 217 -28.38 -5.81 3.24
N ARG A 218 -29.22 -5.36 2.30
CA ARG A 218 -30.21 -4.32 2.56
C ARG A 218 -31.18 -4.89 3.60
N SER A 219 -31.15 -4.37 4.82
CA SER A 219 -32.22 -4.57 5.79
C SER A 219 -33.51 -4.06 5.15
N ALA A 220 -34.46 -4.96 4.89
CA ALA A 220 -35.82 -4.58 4.53
C ALA A 220 -36.41 -3.77 5.69
N ALA A 221 -36.77 -2.52 5.40
CA ALA A 221 -37.56 -1.69 6.29
C ALA A 221 -39.05 -2.03 6.14
#